data_AF-A0A3D2NFX5-F1
#
_entry.id   AF-A0A3D2NFX5-F1
#
_cell.length_a   1.000
_cell.length_b   1.000
_cell.length_c   1.000
_cell.angle_alpha   90.00
_cell.angle_beta   90.00
_cell.angle_gamma   90.00
#
_symmetry.space_group_name_H-M   'P 1'
#
loop_
_entity.id
_entity.type
_entity.pdbx_description
1 polymer ?
#
loop_
_entity_poly.entity_id
_entity_poly.type
_entity_poly.pdbx_seq_one_letter_code
_entity_poly.pdbx_strand_id
1 'polypeptide(L)'
;MRKLTSVSSARSFCTTMTRLPSGSATPGHPSHQYFHDRYARVRSEFTAAFAEMADAGLLRPGVDPEFAAVSTLSVWDGAQVQWMHDPEAVDVTETLRRQLELLTTVDLDDA
;
A
#
# COMPACT_ATOMS: atom_id res chain seq x y z
N MET A 1 20.94 17.33 -16.02
CA MET A 1 19.46 17.39 -16.05
C MET A 1 18.92 16.46 -17.12
N ARG A 2 18.43 15.28 -16.74
CA ARG A 2 17.74 14.32 -17.65
C ARG A 2 16.45 13.90 -16.94
N LYS A 3 15.31 14.21 -17.56
CA LYS A 3 13.97 13.85 -17.07
C LYS A 3 13.79 12.33 -17.19
N LEU A 4 13.43 11.65 -16.10
CA LEU A 4 13.03 10.25 -16.12
C LEU A 4 11.57 10.16 -16.59
N THR A 5 11.39 9.91 -17.87
CA THR A 5 10.17 9.31 -18.43
C THR A 5 10.18 7.81 -18.17
N SER A 6 9.24 7.29 -17.38
CA SER A 6 8.53 6.02 -17.65
C SER A 6 7.47 5.71 -16.57
N VAL A 7 6.23 6.11 -16.84
CA VAL A 7 5.02 5.72 -16.07
C VAL A 7 4.55 4.29 -16.46
N SER A 8 5.30 3.58 -17.30
CA SER A 8 4.87 2.30 -17.88
C SER A 8 4.98 1.10 -16.94
N SER A 9 5.75 1.18 -15.85
CA SER A 9 5.99 0.06 -14.93
C SER A 9 4.92 -0.07 -13.83
N ALA A 10 4.35 1.05 -13.38
CA ALA A 10 3.34 1.08 -12.30
C ALA A 10 2.01 0.40 -12.69
N ARG A 11 1.67 0.41 -13.99
CA ARG A 11 0.40 -0.16 -14.50
C ARG A 11 0.31 -1.69 -14.37
N SER A 12 1.41 -2.41 -14.56
CA SER A 12 1.44 -3.88 -14.45
C SER A 12 1.32 -4.36 -12.99
N PHE A 13 1.92 -3.64 -12.05
CA PHE A 13 1.80 -3.95 -10.62
C PHE A 13 0.37 -3.66 -10.12
N CYS A 14 -0.18 -2.51 -10.50
CA CYS A 14 -1.53 -2.06 -10.13
C CYS A 14 -2.62 -3.01 -10.67
N THR A 15 -2.50 -3.52 -11.90
CA THR A 15 -3.52 -4.40 -12.48
C THR A 15 -3.65 -5.76 -11.77
N THR A 16 -2.57 -6.26 -11.16
CA THR A 16 -2.57 -7.59 -10.53
C THR A 16 -3.17 -7.57 -9.13
N MET A 17 -3.07 -6.46 -8.39
CA MET A 17 -3.63 -6.37 -7.04
C MET A 17 -5.14 -6.09 -7.06
N THR A 18 -5.63 -5.36 -8.06
CA THR A 18 -7.00 -4.81 -8.01
C THR A 18 -8.06 -5.66 -8.73
N ARG A 19 -7.69 -6.72 -9.44
CA ARG A 19 -8.68 -7.63 -10.05
C ARG A 19 -8.96 -8.83 -9.14
N LEU A 20 -9.53 -8.57 -7.96
CA LEU A 20 -10.27 -9.59 -7.23
C LEU A 20 -11.47 -9.98 -8.13
N PRO A 21 -11.56 -11.22 -8.66
CA PRO A 21 -12.80 -11.66 -9.28
C PRO A 21 -13.90 -11.54 -8.24
N SER A 22 -15.11 -11.11 -8.63
CA SER A 22 -16.21 -10.70 -7.75
C SER A 22 -16.68 -11.73 -6.70
N GLY A 23 -16.10 -12.93 -6.67
CA GLY A 23 -16.33 -13.96 -5.66
C GLY A 23 -15.11 -14.37 -4.81
N SER A 24 -13.93 -13.76 -4.97
CA SER A 24 -12.73 -14.17 -4.20
C SER A 24 -12.81 -13.84 -2.70
N ALA A 25 -13.63 -12.88 -2.31
CA ALA A 25 -13.94 -12.60 -0.91
C ALA A 25 -14.94 -13.61 -0.31
N THR A 26 -15.63 -14.41 -1.14
CA THR A 26 -16.64 -15.38 -0.70
C THR A 26 -15.96 -16.68 -0.25
N PRO A 27 -16.23 -17.14 0.99
CA PRO A 27 -15.80 -18.47 1.44
C PRO A 27 -16.30 -19.54 0.46
N GLY A 28 -15.39 -20.38 -0.05
CA GLY A 28 -15.71 -21.43 -1.02
C GLY A 28 -15.36 -21.13 -2.48
N HIS A 29 -14.91 -19.92 -2.80
CA HIS A 29 -14.33 -19.64 -4.12
C HIS A 29 -12.90 -20.22 -4.22
N PRO A 30 -12.51 -20.88 -5.34
CA PRO A 30 -11.19 -21.50 -5.48
C PRO A 30 -10.01 -20.56 -5.21
N SER A 31 -10.19 -19.25 -5.46
CA SER A 31 -9.17 -18.24 -5.22
C SER A 31 -9.17 -17.64 -3.81
N HIS A 32 -10.14 -17.97 -2.94
CA HIS A 32 -10.27 -17.36 -1.61
C HIS A 32 -9.02 -17.61 -0.74
N GLN A 33 -8.56 -18.87 -0.68
CA GLN A 33 -7.36 -19.23 0.07
C GLN A 33 -6.12 -18.51 -0.45
N TYR A 34 -5.97 -18.42 -1.78
CA TYR A 34 -4.86 -17.69 -2.39
C TYR A 34 -4.81 -16.22 -1.94
N PHE A 35 -5.94 -15.51 -2.00
CA PHE A 35 -5.98 -14.11 -1.59
C PHE A 35 -5.82 -13.95 -0.07
N HIS A 36 -6.40 -14.85 0.73
CA HIS A 36 -6.18 -14.88 2.17
C HIS A 36 -4.68 -14.95 2.50
N ASP A 37 -3.98 -15.92 1.93
CA ASP A 37 -2.55 -16.16 2.19
C ASP A 37 -1.69 -15.03 1.65
N ARG A 38 -2.04 -14.48 0.48
CA ARG A 38 -1.38 -13.30 -0.09
C ARG A 38 -1.49 -12.10 0.84
N TYR A 39 -2.69 -11.76 1.30
CA TYR A 39 -2.89 -10.61 2.20
C TYR A 39 -2.22 -10.85 3.55
N ALA A 40 -2.23 -12.08 4.08
CA ALA A 40 -1.52 -12.42 5.31
C ALA A 40 -0.01 -12.20 5.17
N ARG A 41 0.58 -12.64 4.06
CA ARG A 41 2.01 -12.45 3.78
C ARG A 41 2.36 -10.97 3.64
N VAL A 42 1.62 -10.22 2.83
CA VAL A 42 1.90 -8.78 2.60
C VAL A 42 1.73 -7.99 3.90
N ARG A 43 0.71 -8.28 4.72
CA ARG A 43 0.58 -7.65 6.06
C ARG A 43 1.79 -7.95 6.94
N SER A 44 2.24 -9.21 6.98
CA SER A 44 3.42 -9.59 7.78
C SER A 44 4.69 -8.87 7.32
N GLU A 45 4.91 -8.73 6.01
CA GLU A 45 6.05 -8.02 5.44
C GLU A 45 6.04 -6.53 5.83
N PHE A 46 4.89 -5.88 5.72
CA PHE A 46 4.73 -4.48 6.11
C PHE A 46 4.87 -4.28 7.62
N THR A 47 4.29 -5.16 8.44
CA THR A 47 4.44 -5.10 9.91
C THR A 47 5.92 -5.18 10.30
N ALA A 48 6.69 -6.08 9.69
CA ALA A 48 8.12 -6.19 9.95
C ALA A 48 8.86 -4.90 9.58
N ALA A 49 8.57 -4.31 8.41
CA ALA A 49 9.18 -3.04 8.01
C ALA A 49 8.84 -1.88 8.96
N PHE A 50 7.59 -1.78 9.43
CA PHE A 50 7.20 -0.77 10.42
C PHE A 50 7.82 -1.02 11.79
N ALA A 51 8.03 -2.28 12.18
CA ALA A 51 8.74 -2.62 13.42
C ALA A 51 10.22 -2.22 13.35
N GLU A 52 10.89 -2.49 12.23
CA GLU A 52 12.27 -2.04 12.00
C GLU A 52 12.39 -0.51 12.06
N MET A 53 11.42 0.21 11.49
CA MET A 53 11.36 1.68 11.61
C MET A 53 11.10 2.14 13.05
N ALA A 54 10.29 1.42 13.82
CA ALA A 54 10.07 1.72 15.24
C ALA A 54 11.36 1.54 16.04
N ASP A 55 12.09 0.44 15.82
CA ASP A 55 13.38 0.17 16.45
C ASP A 55 14.45 1.22 16.09
N ALA A 56 14.38 1.75 14.86
CA ALA A 56 15.23 2.84 14.40
C ALA A 56 14.78 4.24 14.88
N GLY A 57 13.66 4.36 15.62
CA GLY A 57 13.11 5.65 16.07
C GLY A 57 12.53 6.51 14.95
N LEU A 58 12.21 5.91 13.80
CA LEU A 58 11.66 6.57 12.61
C LEU A 58 10.13 6.52 12.56
N LEU A 59 9.50 5.72 13.43
CA LEU A 59 8.06 5.69 13.61
C LEU A 59 7.62 6.76 14.62
N ARG A 60 6.50 7.44 14.35
CA ARG A 60 6.00 8.46 15.30
C ARG A 60 5.62 7.82 16.64
N PRO A 61 5.79 8.56 17.76
CA PRO A 61 5.42 8.05 19.08
C PRO A 61 3.95 7.63 19.15
N GLY A 62 3.70 6.42 19.67
CA GLY A 62 2.35 5.88 19.87
C GLY A 62 1.71 5.23 18.64
N VAL A 63 2.41 5.19 17.51
CA VAL A 63 1.96 4.41 16.33
C VAL A 63 2.35 2.95 16.53
N ASP A 64 1.36 2.07 16.47
CA ASP A 64 1.57 0.62 16.49
C ASP A 64 1.99 0.13 15.09
N PRO A 65 3.05 -0.70 14.97
CA PRO A 65 3.53 -1.21 13.67
C PRO A 65 2.49 -2.06 12.91
N GLU A 66 1.67 -2.85 13.59
CA GLU A 66 0.64 -3.67 12.94
C GLU A 66 -0.47 -2.77 12.37
N PHE A 67 -0.89 -1.76 13.15
CA PHE A 67 -1.83 -0.76 12.69
C PHE A 67 -1.28 0.04 11.50
N ALA A 68 0.00 0.45 11.55
CA ALA A 68 0.65 1.16 10.47
C ALA A 68 0.66 0.34 9.17
N ALA A 69 0.93 -0.97 9.26
CA ALA A 69 0.89 -1.89 8.13
C ALA A 69 -0.51 -2.00 7.52
N VAL A 70 -1.52 -2.31 8.35
CA VAL A 70 -2.90 -2.48 7.88
C VAL A 70 -3.47 -1.19 7.29
N SER A 71 -3.24 -0.05 7.95
CA SER A 71 -3.74 1.25 7.48
C SER A 71 -3.08 1.66 6.16
N THR A 72 -1.76 1.49 6.01
CA THR A 72 -1.04 1.79 4.76
C THR A 72 -1.55 0.97 3.59
N LEU A 73 -1.73 -0.35 3.77
CA LEU A 73 -2.27 -1.22 2.73
C LEU A 73 -3.72 -0.84 2.37
N SER A 74 -4.54 -0.50 3.38
CA SER A 74 -5.93 -0.08 3.16
C SER A 74 -6.03 1.22 2.36
N VAL A 75 -5.16 2.19 2.67
CA VAL A 75 -5.07 3.45 1.90
C VAL A 75 -4.60 3.18 0.49
N TRP A 76 -3.59 2.31 0.30
CA TRP A 76 -3.11 1.94 -1.03
C TRP A 76 -4.23 1.33 -1.89
N ASP A 77 -4.92 0.32 -1.36
CA ASP A 77 -5.97 -0.38 -2.09
C ASP A 77 -7.14 0.56 -2.43
N GLY A 78 -7.56 1.40 -1.47
CA GLY A 78 -8.61 2.38 -1.67
C GLY A 78 -8.25 3.47 -2.69
N ALA A 79 -7.02 3.99 -2.64
CA ALA A 79 -6.53 4.99 -3.58
C ALA A 79 -6.45 4.42 -5.00
N GLN A 80 -5.99 3.17 -5.16
CA GLN A 80 -5.98 2.49 -6.46
C GLN A 80 -7.39 2.34 -7.04
N VAL A 81 -8.37 1.93 -6.21
CA VAL A 81 -9.76 1.81 -6.66
C VAL A 81 -10.29 3.14 -7.16
N GLN A 82 -10.09 4.23 -6.40
CA GLN A 82 -10.56 5.55 -6.82
C GLN A 82 -9.83 6.06 -8.07
N TRP A 83 -8.51 5.86 -8.16
CA TRP A 83 -7.71 6.22 -9.34
C TRP A 83 -8.18 5.50 -10.60
N MET A 84 -8.61 4.24 -10.53
CA MET A 84 -9.17 3.55 -11.70
C MET A 84 -10.48 4.17 -12.21
N HIS A 85 -11.24 4.83 -11.34
CA HIS A 85 -12.49 5.51 -11.69
C HIS A 85 -12.26 6.95 -12.16
N ASP A 86 -11.33 7.67 -11.52
CA ASP A 86 -10.96 9.04 -11.87
C ASP A 86 -9.45 9.26 -11.68
N PRO A 87 -8.64 8.95 -12.73
CA PRO A 87 -7.19 9.09 -12.66
C PRO A 87 -6.69 10.53 -12.56
N GLU A 88 -7.52 11.52 -12.89
CA GLU A 88 -7.17 12.93 -12.82
C GLU A 88 -7.42 13.51 -11.43
N ALA A 89 -8.38 12.96 -10.68
CA ALA A 89 -8.72 13.40 -9.33
C ALA A 89 -7.85 12.77 -8.23
N VAL A 90 -7.31 11.56 -8.44
CA VAL A 90 -6.59 10.82 -7.39
C VAL A 90 -5.15 10.57 -7.79
N ASP A 91 -4.20 10.99 -6.98
CA ASP A 91 -2.80 10.58 -7.09
C ASP A 91 -2.48 9.54 -6.01
N VAL A 92 -2.27 8.30 -6.42
CA VAL A 92 -1.98 7.17 -5.52
C VAL A 92 -0.64 7.37 -4.79
N THR A 93 0.36 7.92 -5.47
CA THR A 93 1.70 8.14 -4.91
C THR A 93 1.67 9.24 -3.87
N GLU A 94 1.02 10.36 -4.19
CA GLU A 94 0.79 11.46 -3.24
C GLU A 94 0.03 10.98 -2.01
N THR A 95 -1.06 10.24 -2.21
CA THR A 95 -1.89 9.74 -1.11
C THR A 95 -1.08 8.86 -0.15
N LEU A 96 -0.24 7.97 -0.68
CA LEU A 96 0.60 7.11 0.15
C LEU A 96 1.70 7.85 0.87
N ARG A 97 2.37 8.80 0.21
CA ARG A 97 3.42 9.60 0.86
C ARG A 97 2.85 10.41 2.02
N ARG A 98 1.70 11.07 1.83
CA ARG A 98 1.01 11.81 2.91
C ARG A 98 0.60 10.89 4.07
N GLN A 99 0.13 9.67 3.77
CA GLN A 99 -0.16 8.68 4.80
C GLN A 99 1.11 8.27 5.58
N LEU A 100 2.24 8.07 4.91
CA LEU A 100 3.49 7.70 5.56
C LEU A 100 4.08 8.85 6.39
N GLU A 101 3.96 10.10 5.96
CA GLU A 101 4.32 11.29 6.75
C GLU A 101 3.54 11.38 8.07
N LEU A 102 2.29 10.90 8.09
CA LEU A 102 1.47 10.85 9.30
C LEU A 102 1.87 9.74 10.27
N LEU A 103 2.53 8.69 9.78
CA LEU A 103 2.94 7.53 10.58
C LEU A 103 4.41 7.59 10.98
N THR A 104 5.24 8.22 10.17
CA THR A 104 6.70 8.24 10.31
C THR A 104 7.22 9.65 10.57
N THR A 105 8.46 9.74 11.03
CA THR A 105 9.21 10.99 11.18
C THR A 105 10.14 11.25 10.00
N VAL A 106 10.09 10.40 8.97
CA VAL A 106 10.93 10.50 7.77
C VAL A 106 10.40 11.63 6.90
N ASP A 107 11.31 12.47 6.43
CA ASP A 107 11.01 13.43 5.37
C ASP A 107 11.09 12.71 4.02
N LEU A 108 9.96 12.65 3.32
CA LEU A 108 9.81 11.94 2.05
C LEU A 108 9.87 12.90 0.84
N ASP A 109 10.12 14.20 1.06
CA ASP A 109 10.26 15.18 -0.03
C ASP A 109 11.61 15.08 -0.76
N ASP A 110 12.60 14.39 -0.17
CA ASP A 110 13.96 14.22 -0.69
C ASP A 110 14.20 12.92 -1.50
N ALA A 111 13.15 12.11 -1.74
CA ALA A 111 13.25 10.78 -2.36
C ALA A 111 12.91 10.72 -3.87
#